data_AF-A0A811VFW1-F1
#
_entry.id   AF-A0A811VFW1-F1
#
_cell.length_a   1.000
_cell.length_b   1.000
_cell.length_c   1.000
_cell.angle_alpha   90.00
_cell.angle_beta   90.00
_cell.angle_gamma   90.00
#
_symmetry.space_group_name_H-M   'P 1'
#
loop_
_entity.id
_entity.type
_entity.pdbx_description
1 polymer ?
#
loop_
_entity_poly.entity_id
_entity_poly.type
_entity_poly.pdbx_seq_one_letter_code
_entity_poly.pdbx_strand_id
1 'polypeptide(L)'
;MLTNLIYVHDNLNLKFLNLELDKDLWNEFLLNLDEGQSTFFGSCFLYAECYVFRRLVCYLENTETLKTFDYYANKKQKSLIAFLGTIEIILFGIRTVGTSDDVLRFLLRLNLWGNQCDISADTEKYTVKRKGPFEHLRAYEKNIIIDSTSSIINSLKTADHSNPVLVDFICDNSGYELVLDFILAHYLLEAKLADKIRFHLKAIPWFVTDATATDFHWTLQQLRKQNGRCTQEFAKIWLLNLNEGKFEVAEPDYFWTSPYEFYRYGCLNT
;
A
#
# COMPACT_ATOMS: atom_id res chain seq x y z
N MET A 1 20.64 -23.14 -13.33
CA MET A 1 19.65 -22.35 -12.58
C MET A 1 19.12 -21.12 -13.33
N LEU A 2 19.63 -20.78 -14.54
CA LEU A 2 19.16 -19.65 -15.37
C LEU A 2 18.24 -20.04 -16.54
N THR A 3 17.97 -21.33 -16.76
CA THR A 3 17.17 -21.84 -17.89
C THR A 3 15.66 -21.67 -17.75
N ASN A 4 15.15 -21.24 -16.58
CA ASN A 4 13.71 -21.10 -16.31
C ASN A 4 13.18 -19.66 -16.39
N LEU A 5 14.04 -18.67 -16.69
CA LEU A 5 13.63 -17.27 -16.79
C LEU A 5 12.89 -16.93 -18.10
N ILE A 6 12.80 -17.86 -19.06
CA ILE A 6 12.31 -17.58 -20.43
C ILE A 6 10.91 -18.14 -20.73
N TYR A 7 10.26 -18.88 -19.82
CA TYR A 7 8.98 -19.57 -20.08
C TYR A 7 7.73 -18.94 -19.43
N VAL A 8 7.74 -17.64 -19.11
CA VAL A 8 6.50 -17.00 -18.63
C VAL A 8 5.44 -16.93 -19.73
N HIS A 9 5.84 -16.96 -21.01
CA HIS A 9 4.91 -16.85 -22.14
C HIS A 9 4.06 -18.12 -22.37
N ASP A 10 4.58 -19.31 -22.05
CA ASP A 10 3.97 -20.54 -22.57
C ASP A 10 2.98 -21.19 -21.59
N ASN A 11 3.20 -21.13 -20.27
CA ASN A 11 2.29 -21.74 -19.30
C ASN A 11 2.33 -21.12 -17.89
N LEU A 12 1.14 -20.86 -17.32
CA LEU A 12 0.87 -20.56 -15.91
C LEU A 12 0.55 -21.86 -15.16
N ASN A 13 1.41 -22.87 -15.21
CA ASN A 13 1.13 -24.19 -14.59
C ASN A 13 2.29 -24.75 -13.78
N LEU A 14 3.38 -24.01 -13.63
CA LEU A 14 4.49 -24.44 -12.80
C LEU A 14 4.07 -24.32 -11.34
N LYS A 15 3.96 -25.47 -10.69
CA LYS A 15 3.63 -25.59 -9.27
C LYS A 15 4.72 -24.98 -8.39
N PHE A 16 4.31 -24.42 -7.26
CA PHE A 16 5.18 -24.01 -6.17
C PHE A 16 5.47 -25.23 -5.29
N LEU A 17 6.73 -25.60 -5.11
CA LEU A 17 7.10 -26.93 -4.55
C LEU A 17 7.92 -26.87 -3.27
N ASN A 18 8.39 -25.69 -2.86
CA ASN A 18 9.51 -25.57 -1.93
C ASN A 18 9.11 -24.77 -0.67
N LEU A 19 9.83 -23.68 -0.39
CA LEU A 19 9.81 -22.91 0.85
C LEU A 19 8.69 -21.85 0.91
N GLU A 20 7.91 -21.71 -0.16
CA GLU A 20 6.83 -20.75 -0.27
C GLU A 20 5.73 -21.03 0.77
N LEU A 21 5.43 -20.06 1.65
CA LEU A 21 4.41 -20.21 2.70
C LEU A 21 2.98 -20.29 2.14
N ASP A 22 2.75 -19.76 0.94
CA ASP A 22 1.46 -19.72 0.23
C ASP A 22 1.38 -20.72 -0.93
N LYS A 23 2.29 -21.70 -1.02
CA LYS A 23 2.30 -22.66 -2.13
C LYS A 23 0.99 -23.42 -2.29
N ASP A 24 0.34 -23.77 -1.19
CA ASP A 24 -0.89 -24.57 -1.23
C ASP A 24 -2.04 -23.73 -1.80
N LEU A 25 -2.17 -22.47 -1.35
CA LEU A 25 -3.12 -21.49 -1.87
C LEU A 25 -2.95 -21.28 -3.39
N TRP A 26 -1.70 -21.11 -3.84
CA TRP A 26 -1.40 -20.94 -5.26
C TRP A 26 -1.59 -22.21 -6.07
N ASN A 27 -1.14 -23.36 -5.58
CA ASN A 27 -1.29 -24.62 -6.30
C ASN A 27 -2.77 -25.00 -6.42
N GLU A 28 -3.58 -24.76 -5.40
CA GLU A 28 -5.04 -24.92 -5.46
C GLU A 28 -5.65 -24.01 -6.53
N PHE A 29 -5.27 -22.74 -6.55
CA PHE A 29 -5.73 -21.81 -7.59
C PHE A 29 -5.40 -22.32 -9.00
N LEU A 30 -4.14 -22.69 -9.23
CA LEU A 30 -3.65 -23.14 -10.55
C LEU A 30 -4.30 -24.46 -11.00
N LEU A 31 -4.62 -25.35 -10.06
CA LEU A 31 -5.32 -26.61 -10.36
C LEU A 31 -6.78 -26.40 -10.78
N ASN A 32 -7.39 -25.28 -10.37
CA ASN A 32 -8.77 -24.95 -10.67
C ASN A 32 -8.93 -24.02 -11.91
N LEU A 33 -7.84 -23.74 -12.62
CA LEU A 33 -7.92 -23.01 -13.90
C LEU A 33 -8.48 -23.93 -14.99
N ASP A 34 -9.43 -23.42 -15.77
CA ASP A 34 -9.99 -24.13 -16.91
C ASP A 34 -8.95 -24.34 -18.02
N GLU A 35 -9.21 -25.33 -18.89
CA GLU A 35 -8.39 -25.57 -20.08
C GLU A 35 -8.32 -24.31 -20.95
N GLY A 36 -7.11 -23.87 -21.29
CA GLY A 36 -6.85 -22.63 -22.02
C GLY A 36 -6.60 -21.40 -21.13
N GLN A 37 -6.99 -21.42 -19.85
CA GLN A 37 -6.71 -20.34 -18.89
C GLN A 37 -5.35 -20.50 -18.18
N SER A 38 -4.63 -21.59 -18.43
CA SER A 38 -3.33 -21.87 -17.84
C SER A 38 -2.15 -21.31 -18.65
N THR A 39 -2.35 -20.25 -19.44
CA THR A 39 -1.31 -19.60 -20.25
C THR A 39 -1.35 -18.09 -20.05
N PHE A 40 -0.22 -17.40 -20.26
CA PHE A 40 -0.13 -15.96 -20.01
C PHE A 40 -1.14 -15.14 -20.85
N PHE A 41 -1.37 -15.54 -22.10
CA PHE A 41 -2.31 -14.87 -23.00
C PHE A 41 -3.73 -15.47 -22.99
N GLY A 42 -3.91 -16.62 -22.35
CA GLY A 42 -5.22 -17.29 -22.24
C GLY A 42 -5.92 -17.06 -20.89
N SER A 43 -5.18 -16.68 -19.85
CA SER A 43 -5.75 -16.30 -18.56
C SER A 43 -6.28 -14.86 -18.56
N CYS A 44 -7.05 -14.50 -17.54
CA CYS A 44 -7.38 -13.10 -17.33
C CYS A 44 -6.13 -12.34 -16.85
N PHE A 45 -6.10 -11.03 -17.13
CA PHE A 45 -4.93 -10.20 -16.86
C PHE A 45 -4.47 -10.25 -15.39
N LEU A 46 -5.42 -10.21 -14.44
CA LEU A 46 -5.15 -10.31 -13.01
C LEU A 46 -4.33 -11.58 -12.67
N TYR A 47 -4.76 -12.73 -13.18
CA TYR A 47 -4.11 -14.00 -12.87
C TYR A 47 -2.71 -14.08 -13.48
N ALA A 48 -2.56 -13.66 -14.73
CA ALA A 48 -1.26 -13.58 -15.39
C ALA A 48 -0.30 -12.68 -14.62
N GLU A 49 -0.74 -11.47 -14.26
CA GLU A 49 0.09 -10.47 -13.60
C GLU A 49 0.51 -10.91 -12.19
N CYS A 50 -0.45 -11.34 -11.36
CA CYS A 50 -0.14 -11.87 -10.03
C CYS A 50 0.82 -13.06 -10.11
N TYR A 51 0.62 -13.98 -11.07
CA TYR A 51 1.51 -15.12 -11.25
C TYR A 51 2.95 -14.69 -11.57
N VAL A 52 3.15 -13.70 -12.44
CA VAL A 52 4.49 -13.19 -12.78
C VAL A 52 5.21 -12.68 -11.52
N PHE A 53 4.55 -11.82 -10.74
CA PHE A 53 5.15 -11.29 -9.50
C PHE A 53 5.42 -12.39 -8.49
N ARG A 54 4.48 -13.33 -8.28
CA ARG A 54 4.68 -14.44 -7.35
C ARG A 54 5.83 -15.33 -7.77
N ARG A 55 5.97 -15.64 -9.07
CA ARG A 55 7.07 -16.47 -9.59
C ARG A 55 8.43 -15.79 -9.42
N LEU A 56 8.50 -14.47 -9.58
CA LEU A 56 9.73 -13.73 -9.36
C LEU A 56 10.19 -13.80 -7.90
N VAL A 57 9.27 -13.63 -6.94
CA VAL A 57 9.57 -13.80 -5.51
C VAL A 57 9.95 -15.25 -5.18
N CYS A 58 9.23 -16.23 -5.74
CA CYS A 58 9.53 -17.66 -5.57
C CYS A 58 10.99 -17.96 -5.92
N TYR A 59 11.54 -17.41 -7.00
CA TYR A 59 12.94 -17.63 -7.34
C TYR A 59 13.91 -17.12 -6.26
N LEU A 60 13.60 -16.00 -5.61
CA LEU A 60 14.42 -15.42 -4.55
C LEU A 60 14.31 -16.23 -3.25
N GLU A 61 13.08 -16.59 -2.84
CA GLU A 61 12.79 -17.41 -1.64
C GLU A 61 13.55 -18.75 -1.65
N ASN A 62 13.80 -19.29 -2.84
CA ASN A 62 14.53 -20.54 -3.05
C ASN A 62 16.06 -20.40 -3.15
N THR A 63 16.60 -19.20 -2.92
CA THR A 63 18.06 -18.98 -2.82
C THR A 63 18.52 -18.99 -1.36
N GLU A 64 19.79 -19.33 -1.12
CA GLU A 64 20.36 -19.28 0.22
C GLU A 64 20.59 -17.84 0.72
N THR A 65 20.97 -16.92 -0.18
CA THR A 65 21.46 -15.58 0.18
C THR A 65 20.49 -14.43 -0.11
N LEU A 66 19.51 -14.63 -1.00
CA LEU A 66 18.60 -13.58 -1.47
C LEU A 66 17.15 -13.80 -1.05
N LYS A 67 16.86 -14.79 -0.19
CA LYS A 67 15.48 -15.15 0.24
C LYS A 67 14.64 -14.01 0.80
N THR A 68 15.27 -13.00 1.40
CA THR A 68 14.58 -11.81 1.94
C THR A 68 14.91 -10.54 1.15
N PHE A 69 15.52 -10.67 -0.03
CA PHE A 69 15.93 -9.53 -0.82
C PHE A 69 14.72 -8.94 -1.56
N ASP A 70 14.42 -7.69 -1.25
CA ASP A 70 13.46 -6.91 -2.02
C ASP A 70 14.19 -6.12 -3.11
N TYR A 71 14.02 -6.57 -4.35
CA TYR A 71 14.65 -6.02 -5.53
C TYR A 71 14.04 -4.67 -5.97
N TYR A 72 12.90 -4.27 -5.41
CA TYR A 72 12.28 -2.96 -5.63
C TYR A 72 12.53 -1.97 -4.49
N ALA A 73 13.09 -2.41 -3.36
CA ALA A 73 13.32 -1.55 -2.20
C ALA A 73 14.03 -0.23 -2.56
N ASN A 74 15.07 -0.27 -3.40
CA ASN A 74 15.78 0.97 -3.79
C ASN A 74 14.86 2.00 -4.46
N LYS A 75 13.94 1.54 -5.33
CA LYS A 75 12.98 2.40 -6.02
C LYS A 75 11.97 2.99 -5.03
N LYS A 76 11.38 2.15 -4.19
CA LYS A 76 10.45 2.55 -3.11
C LYS A 76 11.05 3.62 -2.19
N GLN A 77 12.29 3.39 -1.77
CA GLN A 77 13.03 4.30 -0.91
C GLN A 77 13.35 5.64 -1.59
N LYS A 78 13.75 5.62 -2.86
CA LYS A 78 14.00 6.84 -3.65
C LYS A 78 12.73 7.68 -3.82
N SER A 79 11.58 7.04 -4.03
CA SER A 79 10.31 7.77 -4.10
C SER A 79 10.06 8.55 -2.82
N LEU A 80 10.14 7.90 -1.64
CA LEU A 80 9.96 8.61 -0.37
C LEU A 80 10.91 9.81 -0.23
N ILE A 81 12.20 9.61 -0.51
CA ILE A 81 13.23 10.64 -0.37
C ILE A 81 12.93 11.85 -1.27
N ALA A 82 12.46 11.61 -2.50
CA ALA A 82 12.11 12.67 -3.45
C ALA A 82 10.96 13.56 -2.94
N PHE A 83 10.04 13.01 -2.14
CA PHE A 83 8.86 13.73 -1.65
C PHE A 83 8.96 14.25 -0.21
N LEU A 84 10.09 14.08 0.50
CA LEU A 84 10.26 14.54 1.89
C LEU A 84 9.93 16.03 2.09
N GLY A 85 10.30 16.90 1.14
CA GLY A 85 9.97 18.33 1.22
C GLY A 85 8.47 18.61 1.07
N THR A 86 7.78 17.84 0.23
CA THR A 86 6.33 17.94 0.01
C THR A 86 5.58 17.43 1.24
N ILE A 87 6.01 16.30 1.80
CA ILE A 87 5.48 15.73 3.05
C ILE A 87 5.59 16.75 4.19
N GLU A 88 6.74 17.41 4.32
CA GLU A 88 6.95 18.43 5.35
C GLU A 88 5.94 19.59 5.25
N ILE A 89 5.69 20.09 4.04
CA ILE A 89 4.70 21.15 3.79
C ILE A 89 3.29 20.70 4.18
N ILE A 90 2.93 19.46 3.84
CA ILE A 90 1.61 18.90 4.17
C ILE A 90 1.45 18.78 5.69
N LEU A 91 2.43 18.17 6.37
CA LEU A 91 2.40 17.98 7.82
C LEU A 91 2.36 19.31 8.58
N PHE A 92 3.12 20.31 8.13
CA PHE A 92 3.06 21.66 8.70
C PHE A 92 1.66 22.27 8.54
N GLY A 93 1.03 22.10 7.37
CA GLY A 93 -0.35 22.54 7.14
C GLY A 93 -1.32 21.87 8.11
N ILE A 94 -1.29 20.54 8.20
CA ILE A 94 -2.21 19.75 9.03
C ILE A 94 -2.06 20.10 10.51
N ARG A 95 -0.84 20.32 11.01
CA ARG A 95 -0.61 20.73 12.40
C ARG A 95 -1.37 21.99 12.80
N THR A 96 -1.60 22.90 11.85
CA THR A 96 -2.22 24.20 12.11
C THR A 96 -3.74 24.21 11.91
N VAL A 97 -4.29 23.15 11.32
CA VAL A 97 -5.69 23.08 10.94
C VAL A 97 -6.44 22.15 11.90
N GLY A 98 -7.58 22.63 12.40
CA GLY A 98 -8.45 21.82 13.27
C GLY A 98 -9.16 20.68 12.52
N THR A 99 -9.98 19.93 13.24
CA THR A 99 -10.79 18.86 12.65
C THR A 99 -12.08 19.43 12.07
N SER A 100 -12.43 19.03 10.85
CA SER A 100 -13.65 19.41 10.13
C SER A 100 -13.87 18.50 8.90
N ASP A 101 -15.11 18.42 8.42
CA ASP A 101 -15.46 17.57 7.27
C ASP A 101 -14.73 18.01 5.99
N ASP A 102 -14.48 19.31 5.84
CA ASP A 102 -13.73 19.84 4.70
C ASP A 102 -12.27 19.39 4.74
N VAL A 103 -11.67 19.30 5.94
CA VAL A 103 -10.31 18.79 6.11
C VAL A 103 -10.27 17.29 5.84
N LEU A 104 -11.22 16.51 6.36
CA LEU A 104 -11.28 15.08 6.06
C LEU A 104 -11.49 14.82 4.56
N ARG A 105 -12.38 15.56 3.92
CA ARG A 105 -12.59 15.50 2.47
C ARG A 105 -11.31 15.82 1.70
N PHE A 106 -10.59 16.86 2.13
CA PHE A 106 -9.30 17.21 1.55
C PHE A 106 -8.27 16.09 1.72
N LEU A 107 -8.17 15.47 2.90
CA LEU A 107 -7.21 14.40 3.17
C LEU A 107 -7.53 13.11 2.40
N LEU A 108 -8.81 12.75 2.25
CA LEU A 108 -9.25 11.62 1.42
C LEU A 108 -8.86 11.84 -0.05
N ARG A 109 -9.02 13.06 -0.56
CA ARG A 109 -8.59 13.41 -1.93
C ARG A 109 -7.08 13.46 -2.07
N LEU A 110 -6.37 13.97 -1.06
CA LEU A 110 -4.91 13.97 -1.02
C LEU A 110 -4.37 12.55 -1.10
N ASN A 111 -4.93 11.64 -0.29
CA ASN A 111 -4.57 10.23 -0.28
C ASN A 111 -4.85 9.55 -1.63
N LEU A 112 -6.05 9.74 -2.22
CA LEU A 112 -6.41 9.23 -3.56
C LEU A 112 -5.37 9.59 -4.64
N TRP A 113 -4.93 10.85 -4.68
CA TRP A 113 -4.00 11.31 -5.70
C TRP A 113 -2.52 11.01 -5.37
N GLY A 114 -2.23 10.51 -4.16
CA GLY A 114 -0.91 10.03 -3.75
C GLY A 114 -0.35 8.99 -4.70
N ASN A 115 -1.21 8.07 -5.15
CA ASN A 115 -0.87 6.97 -6.06
C ASN A 115 -0.25 7.46 -7.39
N GLN A 116 -0.64 8.64 -7.88
CA GLN A 116 -0.08 9.18 -9.13
C GLN A 116 1.38 9.67 -8.99
N CYS A 117 1.81 10.01 -7.78
CA CYS A 117 3.16 10.55 -7.56
C CYS A 117 4.24 9.48 -7.72
N ASP A 118 3.94 8.21 -7.46
CA ASP A 118 4.91 7.10 -7.61
C ASP A 118 5.18 6.76 -9.08
N ILE A 119 4.15 6.77 -9.94
CA ILE A 119 4.28 6.63 -11.40
C ILE A 119 5.20 7.74 -11.96
N SER A 120 5.12 8.91 -11.35
CA SER A 120 5.81 10.10 -11.82
C SER A 120 7.29 10.15 -11.47
N ALA A 121 7.71 9.48 -10.39
CA ALA A 121 9.09 9.44 -9.92
C ALA A 121 10.04 8.70 -10.91
N ASP A 122 9.49 7.83 -11.77
CA ASP A 122 10.23 7.18 -12.87
C ASP A 122 10.46 8.11 -14.06
N THR A 123 9.66 9.16 -14.20
CA THR A 123 9.83 10.14 -15.27
C THR A 123 10.42 11.41 -14.70
N GLU A 124 11.61 11.81 -15.15
CA GLU A 124 12.22 13.13 -14.89
C GLU A 124 11.28 14.34 -15.21
N LYS A 125 10.08 14.08 -15.73
CA LYS A 125 9.04 15.03 -16.10
C LYS A 125 8.19 15.52 -14.93
N TYR A 126 8.08 14.80 -13.80
CA TYR A 126 7.41 15.35 -12.61
C TYR A 126 8.38 16.21 -11.79
N THR A 127 8.86 17.25 -12.45
CA THR A 127 9.12 18.47 -11.70
C THR A 127 7.76 18.90 -11.14
N VAL A 128 7.61 18.87 -9.81
CA VAL A 128 6.64 19.73 -9.10
C VAL A 128 7.04 21.17 -9.44
N LYS A 129 6.73 21.58 -10.67
CA LYS A 129 7.09 22.86 -11.26
C LYS A 129 6.11 23.85 -10.65
N ARG A 130 6.57 24.48 -9.56
CA ARG A 130 6.13 25.77 -9.00
C ARG A 130 4.78 25.84 -8.27
N LYS A 131 3.99 24.77 -8.19
CA LYS A 131 2.69 24.78 -7.51
C LYS A 131 2.70 23.77 -6.37
N GLY A 132 2.46 24.21 -5.13
CA GLY A 132 2.54 23.36 -3.94
C GLY A 132 1.55 22.18 -3.98
N PRO A 133 1.68 21.18 -3.07
CA PRO A 133 0.86 19.95 -3.09
C PRO A 133 -0.66 20.24 -3.15
N PHE A 134 -1.09 21.31 -2.49
CA PHE A 134 -2.48 21.77 -2.45
C PHE A 134 -3.02 22.27 -3.80
N GLU A 135 -2.19 22.89 -4.64
CA GLU A 135 -2.59 23.35 -5.97
C GLU A 135 -2.67 22.22 -6.98
N HIS A 136 -1.82 21.20 -6.81
CA HIS A 136 -1.89 19.98 -7.60
C HIS A 136 -3.27 19.35 -7.41
N LEU A 137 -3.67 19.09 -6.17
CA LEU A 137 -4.96 18.47 -5.86
C LEU A 137 -6.15 19.18 -6.50
N ARG A 138 -6.19 20.51 -6.42
CA ARG A 138 -7.25 21.31 -7.06
C ARG A 138 -7.36 21.09 -8.56
N ALA A 139 -6.25 20.85 -9.25
CA ALA A 139 -6.25 20.58 -10.69
C ALA A 139 -6.86 19.21 -11.05
N TYR A 140 -6.81 18.25 -10.12
CA TYR A 140 -7.32 16.88 -10.30
C TYR A 140 -8.74 16.67 -9.75
N GLU A 141 -9.31 17.60 -8.99
CA GLU A 141 -10.67 17.44 -8.45
C GLU A 141 -11.71 17.15 -9.55
N LYS A 142 -11.59 17.81 -10.70
CA LYS A 142 -12.47 17.59 -11.87
C LYS A 142 -12.34 16.18 -12.49
N ASN A 143 -11.31 15.43 -12.14
CA ASN A 143 -11.05 14.08 -12.66
C ASN A 143 -11.68 12.99 -11.78
N ILE A 144 -12.30 13.35 -10.64
CA ILE A 144 -13.07 12.40 -9.83
C ILE A 144 -14.41 12.17 -10.53
N ILE A 145 -14.60 10.97 -11.10
CA ILE A 145 -15.82 10.60 -11.83
C ILE A 145 -16.93 10.17 -10.86
N ILE A 146 -16.57 9.44 -9.81
CA ILE A 146 -17.48 8.96 -8.77
C ILE A 146 -16.93 9.43 -7.43
N ASP A 147 -17.66 10.32 -6.74
CA ASP A 147 -17.27 10.86 -5.43
C ASP A 147 -18.25 10.39 -4.36
N SER A 148 -17.82 9.42 -3.54
CA SER A 148 -18.57 8.92 -2.37
C SER A 148 -18.04 9.49 -1.04
N THR A 149 -17.25 10.56 -1.08
CA THR A 149 -16.58 11.12 0.11
C THR A 149 -17.58 11.47 1.22
N SER A 150 -18.72 12.07 0.86
CA SER A 150 -19.77 12.41 1.84
C SER A 150 -20.33 11.17 2.56
N SER A 151 -20.48 10.06 1.84
CA SER A 151 -20.94 8.79 2.42
C SER A 151 -19.90 8.20 3.38
N ILE A 152 -18.61 8.29 3.03
CA ILE A 152 -17.50 7.85 3.90
C ILE A 152 -17.49 8.67 5.19
N ILE A 153 -17.53 10.00 5.09
CA ILE A 153 -17.55 10.90 6.26
C ILE A 153 -18.76 10.61 7.15
N ASN A 154 -19.94 10.42 6.55
CA ASN A 154 -21.13 10.07 7.31
C ASN A 154 -20.98 8.73 8.02
N SER A 155 -20.48 7.70 7.33
CA SER A 155 -20.25 6.37 7.91
C SER A 155 -19.32 6.41 9.12
N LEU A 156 -18.24 7.19 9.04
CA LEU A 156 -17.29 7.37 10.15
C LEU A 156 -17.93 8.08 11.35
N LYS A 157 -18.77 9.10 11.10
CA LYS A 157 -19.43 9.87 12.16
C LYS A 157 -20.57 9.12 12.83
N THR A 158 -21.25 8.24 12.11
CA THR A 158 -22.37 7.45 12.62
C THR A 158 -21.95 6.05 13.07
N ALA A 159 -20.65 5.79 13.16
CA ALA A 159 -20.14 4.51 13.66
C ALA A 159 -20.66 4.26 15.07
N ASP A 160 -20.96 2.99 15.38
CA ASP A 160 -21.35 2.60 16.72
C ASP A 160 -20.12 2.55 17.62
N HIS A 161 -20.04 3.46 18.59
CA HIS A 161 -18.97 3.54 19.57
C HIS A 161 -19.24 2.70 20.83
N SER A 162 -20.19 1.75 20.78
CA SER A 162 -20.36 0.74 21.84
C SER A 162 -19.11 -0.14 22.01
N ASN A 163 -18.32 -0.28 20.94
CA ASN A 163 -17.01 -0.92 20.89
C ASN A 163 -16.01 0.03 20.22
N PRO A 164 -14.68 -0.18 20.40
CA PRO A 164 -13.67 0.61 19.70
C PRO A 164 -13.87 0.56 18.18
N VAL A 165 -13.92 1.72 17.54
CA VAL A 165 -14.06 1.85 16.10
C VAL A 165 -12.73 1.55 15.43
N LEU A 166 -12.68 0.44 14.68
CA LEU A 166 -11.53 0.05 13.86
C LEU A 166 -11.76 0.48 12.41
N VAL A 167 -10.74 1.11 11.81
CA VAL A 167 -10.68 1.36 10.37
C VAL A 167 -9.50 0.60 9.76
N ASP A 168 -9.81 -0.27 8.81
CA ASP A 168 -8.81 -1.05 8.06
C ASP A 168 -8.40 -0.31 6.78
N PHE A 169 -7.08 -0.21 6.57
CA PHE A 169 -6.45 0.32 5.38
C PHE A 169 -5.84 -0.86 4.62
N ILE A 170 -6.33 -1.13 3.41
CA ILE A 170 -5.69 -2.06 2.49
C ILE A 170 -4.70 -1.25 1.65
N CYS A 171 -3.43 -1.26 2.05
CA CYS A 171 -2.44 -0.36 1.47
C CYS A 171 -2.02 -0.81 0.07
N ASP A 172 -1.84 0.18 -0.81
CA ASP A 172 -1.30 0.01 -2.16
C ASP A 172 0.22 0.26 -2.12
N ASN A 173 0.69 1.43 -2.57
CA ASN A 173 2.11 1.73 -2.67
C ASN A 173 2.77 2.16 -1.36
N SER A 174 4.06 1.86 -1.27
CA SER A 174 5.00 2.43 -0.30
C SER A 174 5.33 3.89 -0.63
N GLY A 175 6.40 4.44 -0.06
CA GLY A 175 6.89 5.75 -0.49
C GLY A 175 5.98 6.89 -0.06
N TYR A 176 5.66 7.79 -0.98
CA TYR A 176 4.87 8.99 -0.69
C TYR A 176 3.42 8.64 -0.32
N GLU A 177 2.78 7.71 -1.05
CA GLU A 177 1.40 7.29 -0.82
C GLU A 177 1.21 6.74 0.60
N LEU A 178 2.10 5.86 1.06
CA LEU A 178 2.05 5.31 2.41
C LEU A 178 2.17 6.38 3.51
N VAL A 179 2.89 7.48 3.28
CA VAL A 179 2.91 8.60 4.25
C VAL A 179 1.56 9.32 4.26
N LEU A 180 0.88 9.43 3.12
CA LEU A 180 -0.47 10.00 3.08
C LEU A 180 -1.48 9.10 3.81
N ASP A 181 -1.30 7.77 3.76
CA ASP A 181 -2.08 6.84 4.59
C ASP A 181 -1.85 7.15 6.08
N PHE A 182 -0.61 7.32 6.52
CA PHE A 182 -0.30 7.65 7.92
C PHE A 182 -0.91 8.98 8.35
N ILE A 183 -0.92 9.96 7.45
CA ILE A 183 -1.53 11.27 7.67
C ILE A 183 -3.05 11.14 7.84
N LEU A 184 -3.72 10.40 6.96
CA LEU A 184 -5.16 10.17 7.06
C LEU A 184 -5.50 9.38 8.32
N ALA A 185 -4.78 8.29 8.59
CA ALA A 185 -4.92 7.48 9.80
C ALA A 185 -4.76 8.31 11.08
N HIS A 186 -3.74 9.18 11.12
CA HIS A 186 -3.53 10.09 12.24
C HIS A 186 -4.70 11.05 12.41
N TYR A 187 -5.19 11.64 11.32
CA TYR A 187 -6.35 12.52 11.37
C TYR A 187 -7.60 11.81 11.91
N LEU A 188 -7.86 10.57 11.49
CA LEU A 188 -9.01 9.80 11.96
C LEU A 188 -8.96 9.57 13.48
N LEU A 189 -7.77 9.32 14.04
CA LEU A 189 -7.57 9.21 15.48
C LEU A 189 -7.76 10.56 16.20
N GLU A 190 -7.13 11.64 15.71
CA GLU A 190 -7.24 12.97 16.32
C GLU A 190 -8.69 13.52 16.28
N ALA A 191 -9.41 13.23 15.19
CA ALA A 191 -10.82 13.59 15.04
C ALA A 191 -11.78 12.67 15.82
N LYS A 192 -11.27 11.62 16.49
CA LYS A 192 -12.06 10.60 17.20
C LYS A 192 -13.09 9.92 16.30
N LEU A 193 -12.76 9.77 15.02
CA LEU A 193 -13.55 9.03 14.04
C LEU A 193 -13.15 7.55 14.00
N ALA A 194 -12.02 7.21 14.60
CA ALA A 194 -11.57 5.85 14.85
C ALA A 194 -10.83 5.80 16.19
N ASP A 195 -10.90 4.65 16.85
CA ASP A 195 -10.10 4.34 18.04
C ASP A 195 -8.82 3.57 17.66
N LYS A 196 -8.87 2.83 16.55
CA LYS A 196 -7.78 2.03 16.03
C LYS A 196 -7.73 2.05 14.50
N ILE A 197 -6.54 2.06 13.95
CA ILE A 197 -6.26 1.92 12.51
C ILE A 197 -5.42 0.66 12.29
N ARG A 198 -5.86 -0.22 11.39
CA ARG A 198 -5.11 -1.41 10.99
C ARG A 198 -4.64 -1.29 9.55
N PHE A 199 -3.35 -1.46 9.32
CA PHE A 199 -2.72 -1.45 8.00
C PHE A 199 -2.53 -2.89 7.52
N HIS A 200 -3.17 -3.25 6.42
CA HIS A 200 -2.95 -4.49 5.69
C HIS A 200 -1.92 -4.23 4.59
N LEU A 201 -0.80 -4.93 4.68
CA LEU A 201 0.36 -4.77 3.81
C LEU A 201 0.59 -6.06 3.03
N LYS A 202 1.34 -5.98 1.94
CA LYS A 202 1.68 -7.16 1.14
C LYS A 202 2.68 -8.05 1.91
N ALA A 203 2.45 -9.36 1.91
CA ALA A 203 3.28 -10.34 2.61
C ALA A 203 4.67 -10.50 1.98
N ILE A 204 4.79 -10.19 0.69
CA ILE A 204 6.00 -10.29 -0.13
C ILE A 204 6.15 -9.06 -1.02
N PRO A 205 7.34 -8.78 -1.61
CA PRO A 205 7.48 -7.75 -2.63
C PRO A 205 6.48 -7.99 -3.76
N TRP A 206 5.64 -7.00 -4.03
CA TRP A 206 4.47 -7.14 -4.89
C TRP A 206 4.35 -5.90 -5.78
N PHE A 207 3.96 -6.09 -7.03
CA PHE A 207 3.57 -5.02 -7.97
C PHE A 207 4.48 -3.79 -7.97
N VAL A 208 5.80 -4.01 -7.89
CA VAL A 208 6.85 -2.99 -7.88
C VAL A 208 6.86 -2.14 -6.61
N THR A 209 5.85 -1.32 -6.39
CA THR A 209 5.85 -0.27 -5.38
C THR A 209 5.01 -0.61 -4.15
N ASP A 210 4.26 -1.71 -4.15
CA ASP A 210 3.40 -2.06 -3.04
C ASP A 210 4.13 -2.13 -1.70
N ALA A 211 3.44 -1.66 -0.66
CA ALA A 211 3.95 -1.58 0.69
C ALA A 211 3.96 -2.96 1.36
N THR A 212 5.14 -3.36 1.85
CA THR A 212 5.31 -4.46 2.79
C THR A 212 5.50 -3.93 4.22
N ALA A 213 5.43 -4.80 5.23
CA ALA A 213 5.77 -4.45 6.62
C ALA A 213 7.19 -3.83 6.75
N THR A 214 8.14 -4.30 5.93
CA THR A 214 9.49 -3.73 5.88
C THR A 214 9.48 -2.29 5.40
N ASP A 215 8.70 -1.97 4.37
CA ASP A 215 8.58 -0.61 3.84
C ASP A 215 7.90 0.33 4.84
N PHE A 216 6.85 -0.16 5.50
CA PHE A 216 6.13 0.58 6.55
C PHE A 216 7.08 1.01 7.67
N HIS A 217 7.83 0.06 8.25
CA HIS A 217 8.78 0.37 9.30
C HIS A 217 9.95 1.23 8.81
N TRP A 218 10.48 0.94 7.61
CA TRP A 218 11.54 1.74 7.04
C TRP A 218 11.11 3.20 6.85
N THR A 219 9.89 3.43 6.35
CA THR A 219 9.31 4.76 6.15
C THR A 219 9.27 5.54 7.44
N LEU A 220 8.69 4.99 8.51
CA LEU A 220 8.65 5.63 9.83
C LEU A 220 10.05 5.96 10.36
N GLN A 221 11.02 5.05 10.16
CA GLN A 221 12.41 5.29 10.57
C GLN A 221 13.07 6.41 9.76
N GLN A 222 12.79 6.54 8.47
CA GLN A 222 13.33 7.64 7.66
C GLN A 222 12.73 8.99 8.04
N LEU A 223 11.42 9.04 8.29
CA LEU A 223 10.76 10.26 8.75
C LEU A 223 11.28 10.68 10.13
N ARG A 224 11.52 9.73 11.03
CA ARG A 224 12.12 9.99 12.36
C ARG A 224 13.52 10.62 12.29
N LYS A 225 14.29 10.36 11.22
CA LYS A 225 15.65 10.92 11.02
C LYS A 225 15.64 12.37 10.53
N GLN A 226 14.48 12.94 10.19
CA GLN A 226 14.35 14.31 9.69
C GLN A 226 14.43 15.35 10.83
N ASN A 227 15.61 15.50 11.45
CA ASN A 227 15.82 16.32 12.65
C ASN A 227 15.30 17.76 12.50
N GLY A 228 14.54 18.22 13.51
CA GLY A 228 14.02 19.59 13.60
C GLY A 228 12.88 19.90 12.61
N ARG A 229 12.28 18.87 12.00
CA ARG A 229 11.17 19.00 11.06
C ARG A 229 9.87 18.44 11.62
N CYS A 230 8.73 18.91 11.13
CA CYS A 230 7.40 18.36 11.46
C CYS A 230 7.34 16.87 11.17
N THR A 231 7.96 16.44 10.07
CA THR A 231 8.10 15.03 9.71
C THR A 231 8.64 14.15 10.84
N GLN A 232 9.65 14.61 11.59
CA GLN A 232 10.18 13.85 12.73
C GLN A 232 9.19 13.83 13.90
N GLU A 233 8.48 14.92 14.16
CA GLU A 233 7.50 15.01 15.24
C GLU A 233 6.34 14.05 15.00
N PHE A 234 5.75 14.07 13.80
CA PHE A 234 4.68 13.14 13.41
C PHE A 234 5.16 11.69 13.41
N ALA A 235 6.37 11.40 12.93
CA ALA A 235 6.92 10.04 13.00
C ALA A 235 7.04 9.53 14.45
N LYS A 236 7.39 10.40 15.41
CA LYS A 236 7.39 10.03 16.84
C LYS A 236 5.98 9.73 17.36
N ILE A 237 4.99 10.52 16.96
CA ILE A 237 3.57 10.28 17.30
C ILE A 237 3.09 8.95 16.71
N TRP A 238 3.38 8.67 15.44
CA TRP A 238 2.94 7.43 14.79
C TRP A 238 3.63 6.19 15.38
N LEU A 239 4.90 6.30 15.76
CA LEU A 239 5.60 5.24 16.50
C LEU A 239 5.01 5.03 17.90
N LEU A 240 4.56 6.10 18.58
CA LEU A 240 3.84 5.98 19.84
C LEU A 240 2.48 5.29 19.63
N ASN A 241 1.71 5.68 18.61
CA ASN A 241 0.45 5.05 18.26
C ASN A 241 0.60 3.56 17.96
N LEU A 242 1.70 3.15 17.32
CA LEU A 242 2.02 1.73 17.12
C LEU A 242 2.27 1.01 18.44
N ASN A 243 3.08 1.60 19.33
CA ASN A 243 3.37 1.01 20.63
C ASN A 243 2.12 0.91 21.53
N GLU A 244 1.19 1.85 21.40
CA GLU A 244 -0.09 1.88 22.12
C GLU A 244 -1.19 1.04 21.45
N GLY A 245 -0.92 0.44 20.28
CA GLY A 245 -1.90 -0.37 19.54
C GLY A 245 -3.02 0.43 18.86
N LYS A 246 -2.90 1.76 18.77
CA LYS A 246 -3.81 2.64 17.99
C LYS A 246 -3.53 2.54 16.50
N PHE A 247 -2.26 2.41 16.13
CA PHE A 247 -1.86 1.90 14.83
C PHE A 247 -1.50 0.42 15.00
N GLU A 248 -1.92 -0.41 14.06
CA GLU A 248 -1.60 -1.83 14.03
C GLU A 248 -1.20 -2.23 12.62
N VAL A 249 -0.09 -2.95 12.48
CA VAL A 249 0.21 -3.66 11.24
C VAL A 249 -0.45 -5.03 11.35
N ALA A 250 -1.33 -5.36 10.41
CA ALA A 250 -1.96 -6.67 10.37
C ALA A 250 -0.89 -7.76 10.21
N GLU A 251 -1.14 -8.95 10.77
CA GLU A 251 -0.30 -10.11 10.48
C GLU A 251 -0.27 -10.38 8.96
N PRO A 252 0.86 -10.88 8.41
CA PRO A 252 0.97 -11.15 6.99
C PRO A 252 -0.15 -12.07 6.51
N ASP A 253 -0.95 -11.59 5.55
CA ASP A 253 -2.01 -12.34 4.92
C ASP A 253 -1.70 -12.49 3.42
N TYR A 254 -1.47 -13.74 3.01
CA TYR A 254 -1.10 -14.07 1.63
C TYR A 254 -2.24 -13.89 0.64
N PHE A 255 -3.47 -13.67 1.11
CA PHE A 255 -4.58 -13.29 0.23
C PHE A 255 -4.27 -12.03 -0.57
N TRP A 256 -3.67 -11.02 0.06
CA TRP A 256 -3.33 -9.74 -0.59
C TRP A 256 -2.24 -9.87 -1.67
N THR A 257 -1.54 -11.01 -1.69
CA THR A 257 -0.53 -11.36 -2.70
C THR A 257 -0.91 -12.65 -3.44
N SER A 258 -2.21 -12.93 -3.51
CA SER A 258 -2.79 -14.06 -4.24
C SER A 258 -3.47 -13.56 -5.53
N PRO A 259 -3.86 -14.47 -6.45
CA PRO A 259 -4.59 -14.09 -7.65
C PRO A 259 -6.11 -14.00 -7.42
N TYR A 260 -6.59 -14.26 -6.20
CA TYR A 260 -8.02 -14.30 -5.90
C TYR A 260 -8.64 -12.91 -5.83
N GLU A 261 -9.88 -12.81 -6.31
CA GLU A 261 -10.63 -11.56 -6.22
C GLU A 261 -11.13 -11.30 -4.80
N PHE A 262 -11.29 -10.03 -4.42
CA PHE A 262 -11.66 -9.62 -3.07
C PHE A 262 -12.96 -10.24 -2.53
N TYR A 263 -13.93 -10.58 -3.39
CA TYR A 263 -15.16 -11.26 -2.97
C TYR A 263 -14.92 -12.67 -2.38
N ARG A 264 -13.73 -13.25 -2.57
CA ARG A 264 -13.34 -14.56 -2.06
C ARG A 264 -12.64 -14.51 -0.70
N TYR A 265 -12.33 -13.33 -0.15
CA TYR A 265 -11.54 -13.19 1.09
C TYR A 265 -12.08 -14.03 2.26
N GLY A 266 -13.39 -13.94 2.52
CA GLY A 266 -14.03 -14.68 3.61
C GLY A 266 -14.27 -16.18 3.33
N CYS A 267 -14.05 -16.65 2.10
CA CYS A 267 -14.24 -18.06 1.73
C CYS A 267 -12.95 -18.88 1.85
N LEU A 268 -11.79 -18.23 1.86
CA LEU A 268 -10.47 -18.87 1.88
C LEU A 268 -9.85 -18.91 3.29
N ASN A 269 -10.34 -18.07 4.20
CA ASN A 269 -9.83 -17.92 5.57
C ASN A 269 -10.67 -18.68 6.63
N THR A 270 -11.47 -19.68 6.21
CA THR A 270 -12.26 -20.59 7.06
C THR A 270 -11.77 -22.02 6.95
#